data_AF-A0A928QN10-F1
#
_entry.id   AF-A0A928QN10-F1
#
_cell.length_a   1.000
_cell.length_b   1.000
_cell.length_c   1.000
_cell.angle_alpha   90.00
_cell.angle_beta   90.00
_cell.angle_gamma   90.00
#
_symmetry.space_group_name_H-M   'P 1'
#
loop_
_entity.id
_entity.type
_entity.pdbx_description
1 polymer ?
#
loop_
_entity_poly.entity_id
_entity_poly.type
_entity_poly.pdbx_seq_one_letter_code
_entity_poly.pdbx_strand_id
1 'polypeptide(L)' 'MENIVITTEFIKLQDLLKFANLVSTGGEAKIIIQEGEVKVNGEVCTMRGKKIRPGDVVELDGQLLTVSYED' A
#
# COMPACT_ATOMS: atom_id res chain seq x y z
N MET A 1 3.04 12.85 -2.23
CA MET A 1 3.02 11.49 -2.82
C MET A 1 4.37 10.89 -2.55
N GLU A 2 4.42 9.81 -1.78
CA GLU A 2 5.66 9.13 -1.41
C GLU A 2 5.90 7.97 -2.38
N ASN A 3 7.15 7.82 -2.84
CA ASN A 3 7.53 6.76 -3.76
C ASN A 3 8.44 5.76 -3.06
N ILE A 4 8.03 4.50 -3.02
CA ILE A 4 8.78 3.41 -2.40
C ILE A 4 9.49 2.60 -3.49
N VAL A 5 10.81 2.50 -3.39
CA VAL A 5 11.61 1.66 -4.29
C VAL A 5 11.51 0.20 -3.84
N ILE A 6 11.20 -0.70 -4.77
CA ILE A 6 11.10 -2.14 -4.53
C ILE A 6 12.07 -2.89 -5.43
N THR A 7 12.69 -3.94 -4.89
CA THR A 7 13.59 -4.85 -5.63
C THR A 7 12.91 -6.15 -6.03
N THR A 8 11.65 -6.32 -5.62
CA THR A 8 10.79 -7.46 -5.93
C THR A 8 9.83 -7.12 -7.07
N GLU A 9 9.24 -8.14 -7.70
CA GLU A 9 8.21 -7.97 -8.74
C GLU A 9 6.98 -7.16 -8.25
N PHE A 10 6.69 -7.21 -6.95
CA PHE A 10 5.63 -6.47 -6.30
C PHE A 10 5.89 -6.37 -4.80
N ILE A 11 5.21 -5.44 -4.14
CA ILE A 11 5.03 -5.41 -2.68
C ILE A 11 3.56 -5.66 -2.33
N LYS A 12 3.27 -6.32 -1.21
CA LYS A 12 1.87 -6.49 -0.77
C LYS A 12 1.38 -5.21 -0.13
N LEU A 13 0.09 -4.90 -0.29
CA LEU A 13 -0.53 -3.69 0.27
C LEU A 13 -0.23 -3.49 1.76
N GLN A 14 -0.45 -4.50 2.61
CA GLN A 14 -0.14 -4.40 4.05
C GLN A 14 1.33 -4.10 4.34
N ASP A 15 2.25 -4.64 3.52
CA ASP A 15 3.68 -4.48 3.72
C ASP A 15 4.08 -3.08 3.28
N LEU A 16 3.53 -2.59 2.15
CA LEU A 16 3.72 -1.23 1.66
C LEU A 16 3.29 -0.18 2.70
N LEU A 17 2.10 -0.32 3.28
CA LEU A 17 1.61 0.61 4.30
C LEU A 17 2.55 0.65 5.52
N LYS A 18 3.07 -0.52 5.91
CA LYS A 18 4.03 -0.62 7.01
C LYS A 18 5.38 0.00 6.63
N PHE A 19 5.89 -0.27 5.43
CA PHE A 19 7.15 0.28 4.93
C PHE A 19 7.11 1.82 4.84
N ALA A 20 5.96 2.38 4.47
CA ALA A 20 5.70 3.82 4.44
C ALA A 20 5.40 4.42 5.83
N ASN A 21 5.51 3.64 6.92
CA ASN A 21 5.16 4.05 8.29
C ASN A 21 3.73 4.60 8.45
N LEU A 22 2.80 4.23 7.57
CA LEU A 22 1.38 4.59 7.71
C LEU A 22 0.65 3.71 8.73
N VAL A 23 1.23 2.55 9.05
CA VAL A 23 0.79 1.64 10.10
C VAL A 23 1.99 1.11 10.86
N SER A 24 1.82 0.87 12.15
CA SER A 24 2.85 0.36 13.05
C SER A 24 3.00 -1.15 12.98
N THR A 25 1.92 -1.89 12.68
CA THR A 25 1.94 -3.36 12.67
C THR A 25 1.19 -3.96 11.47
N GLY A 26 1.47 -5.23 11.17
CA GLY A 26 0.68 -5.98 10.19
C GLY A 26 -0.74 -6.30 10.66
N GLY A 27 -1.00 -6.26 11.99
CA GLY A 27 -2.33 -6.42 12.55
C GLY A 27 -3.20 -5.18 12.30
N GLU A 28 -2.62 -4.00 12.52
CA GLU A 28 -3.24 -2.71 12.19
C GLU A 28 -3.52 -2.61 10.68
N ALA A 29 -2.53 -2.92 9.84
CA ALA A 29 -2.70 -2.98 8.39
C ALA A 29 -3.89 -3.87 7.98
N LYS A 30 -4.06 -5.03 8.64
CA LYS A 30 -5.18 -5.93 8.37
C LYS A 30 -6.51 -5.25 8.68
N ILE A 31 -6.64 -4.59 9.82
CA ILE A 31 -7.89 -3.97 10.28
C ILE A 31 -8.31 -2.87 9.31
N ILE A 32 -7.46 -1.86 9.09
CA ILE A 32 -7.80 -0.69 8.26
C ILE A 32 -8.12 -1.07 6.81
N ILE A 33 -7.41 -2.07 6.27
CA ILE A 33 -7.67 -2.56 4.91
C ILE A 33 -9.04 -3.24 4.88
N GLN A 34 -9.34 -4.11 5.85
CA GLN A 34 -10.62 -4.82 5.89
C GLN A 34 -11.82 -3.91 6.20
N GLU A 35 -11.59 -2.81 6.92
CA GLU A 35 -12.59 -1.77 7.17
C GLU A 35 -12.83 -0.84 5.98
N GLY A 36 -12.01 -0.96 4.92
CA GLY A 36 -12.22 -0.25 3.66
C GLY A 36 -11.64 1.16 3.64
N GLU A 37 -10.72 1.46 4.53
CA GLU A 37 -10.09 2.80 4.63
C GLU A 37 -9.03 3.03 3.53
N VAL A 38 -8.54 1.96 2.92
CA VAL A 38 -7.49 2.02 1.91
C VAL A 38 -8.09 1.93 0.51
N LYS A 39 -7.65 2.81 -0.40
CA LYS A 39 -7.96 2.73 -1.83
C LYS A 39 -6.74 2.34 -2.63
N VAL A 40 -6.97 1.61 -3.73
CA VAL A 40 -5.97 1.35 -4.77
C VAL A 40 -6.56 1.81 -6.09
N ASN A 41 -5.90 2.75 -6.76
CA ASN A 41 -6.35 3.35 -8.02
C ASN A 41 -7.76 3.98 -7.92
N GLY A 42 -8.06 4.59 -6.76
CA GLY A 42 -9.33 5.26 -6.49
C GLY A 42 -10.46 4.34 -6.02
N GLU A 43 -10.27 3.02 -6.01
CA GLU A 43 -11.27 2.06 -5.53
C GLU A 43 -10.90 1.50 -4.16
N VAL A 44 -11.90 1.38 -3.27
CA VAL A 44 -11.72 0.76 -1.95
C VAL A 44 -11.17 -0.66 -2.12
N CYS A 45 -10.05 -0.96 -1.46
CA CYS A 45 -9.40 -2.25 -1.53
C CYS A 45 -9.37 -2.91 -0.16
N THR A 46 -10.10 -4.01 0.00
CA THR A 46 -10.13 -4.80 1.24
C THR A 46 -9.19 -6.00 1.24
N MET A 47 -8.34 -6.12 0.21
CA MET A 47 -7.41 -7.22 0.01
C MET A 47 -6.02 -6.87 0.53
N ARG A 48 -5.71 -7.22 1.78
CA ARG A 48 -4.39 -6.95 2.39
C ARG A 48 -3.18 -7.49 1.61
N GLY A 49 -3.40 -8.60 0.90
CA GLY A 49 -2.40 -9.27 0.07
C GLY A 49 -2.39 -8.79 -1.38
N LYS A 50 -3.11 -7.71 -1.72
CA LYS A 50 -3.09 -7.10 -3.05
C LYS A 50 -1.64 -6.79 -3.41
N LYS A 51 -1.22 -7.29 -4.57
CA LYS A 51 0.09 -6.97 -5.14
C LYS A 51 0.03 -5.55 -5.71
N ILE A 52 0.94 -4.71 -5.26
CA ILE A 52 1.15 -3.34 -5.73
C ILE A 52 2.41 -3.32 -6.58
N ARG A 53 2.30 -2.74 -7.77
CA ARG A 53 3.37 -2.62 -8.76
C ARG A 53 3.51 -1.18 -9.24
N PRO A 54 4.62 -0.82 -9.90
CA PRO A 54 4.76 0.50 -10.49
C PRO A 54 3.58 0.80 -11.41
N GLY A 55 2.98 1.98 -11.23
CA GLY A 55 1.73 2.39 -11.87
C GLY A 55 0.49 2.29 -10.98
N ASP A 56 0.52 1.49 -9.90
CA ASP A 56 -0.54 1.51 -8.88
C ASP A 56 -0.36 2.71 -7.93
N VAL A 57 -1.48 3.33 -7.56
CA VAL A 57 -1.55 4.39 -6.54
C VAL A 57 -2.34 3.88 -5.35
N VAL A 58 -1.74 3.92 -4.16
CA VAL A 58 -2.39 3.55 -2.90
C VAL A 58 -2.71 4.83 -2.12
N GLU A 59 -3.92 4.91 -1.57
CA GLU A 59 -4.38 6.04 -0.75
C GLU A 59 -4.85 5.53 0.62
N LEU A 60 -4.41 6.21 1.68
CA LEU A 60 -4.90 6.08 3.05
C LEU A 60 -4.88 7.46 3.70
N ASP A 61 -6.00 7.92 4.27
CA ASP A 61 -6.12 9.23 4.93
C ASP A 61 -5.61 10.42 4.10
N GLY A 62 -5.81 10.38 2.78
CA GLY A 62 -5.32 11.39 1.84
C GLY A 62 -3.82 11.35 1.55
N GLN A 63 -3.07 10.44 2.19
CA GLN A 63 -1.68 10.16 1.85
C GLN A 63 -1.63 9.20 0.66
N LEU A 64 -0.85 9.58 -0.34
CA LEU A 64 -0.69 8.82 -1.59
C LEU A 64 0.69 8.16 -1.65
N LEU A 65 0.70 6.85 -1.89
CA LEU A 65 1.90 6.03 -2.10
C LEU A 65 1.95 5.50 -3.53
N THR A 66 3.14 5.47 -4.10
CA THR A 66 3.47 4.75 -5.33
C THR A 66 4.68 3.85 -5.12
N VAL A 67 4.92 2.95 -6.05
CA VAL A 67 6.14 2.14 -6.06
C VAL A 67 6.88 2.28 -7.39
N SER A 68 8.20 2.10 -7.34
CA SER A 68 9.10 2.05 -8.50
C SER A 68 10.08 0.91 -8.32
N TYR A 69 10.60 0.35 -9.42
CA TYR A 69 11.67 -0.63 -9.31
C TYR A 69 12.99 0.06 -9.01
N GLU A 70 13.89 -0.63 -8.31
CA GLU A 70 15.30 -0.23 -8.25
C GLU A 70 15.90 -0.26 -9.67
N ASP A 71 16.67 0.77 -10.01
CA ASP A 71 17.32 0.93 -11.32
C ASP A 71 18.38 -0.16 -11.60
#